data_AF-A0A0V0X419-F1
#
_entry.id   AF-A0A0V0X419-F1
#
_cell.length_a   1.000
_cell.length_b   1.000
_cell.length_c   1.000
_cell.angle_alpha   90.00
_cell.angle_beta   90.00
_cell.angle_gamma   90.00
#
_symmetry.space_group_name_H-M   'P 1'
#
loop_
_entity.id
_entity.type
_entity.pdbx_description
1 polymer ?
#
loop_
_entity_poly.entity_id
_entity_poly.type
_entity_poly.pdbx_seq_one_letter_code
_entity_poly.pdbx_strand_id
1 'polypeptide(L)'
;MDAVVILFLIAFFISLLALTVLILLVHSGLLFEPVVSEGEPHLCAEAKIVYKIVEEEHSSENLGYYFNEITSIITKAYPMAIFLECPTGTGKFSKCAVGCIISLKHADEEESEMLVTYDELKLLFDKGYVPFVLPRIERGLVSWFPYRTPFSIWFASRRVYKKMNSFIEQGNIKPFPFLEFYKDCKIYYFAPLEKQEQCLLNEFTQTYSDVENKPPVTEEAHIKH
;
A
#
# COMPACT_ATOMS: atom_id res chain seq x y z
N MET A 1 -12.89 5.76 -55.03
CA MET A 1 -13.56 4.72 -54.23
C MET A 1 -12.64 4.25 -53.11
N ASP A 2 -11.35 4.03 -53.42
CA ASP A 2 -10.34 3.51 -52.50
C ASP A 2 -10.10 4.39 -51.26
N ALA A 3 -10.06 5.71 -51.43
CA ALA A 3 -9.87 6.63 -50.29
C ALA A 3 -11.01 6.58 -49.25
N VAL A 4 -12.26 6.39 -49.70
CA VAL A 4 -13.43 6.30 -48.81
C VAL A 4 -13.43 4.96 -48.06
N VAL A 5 -13.07 3.88 -48.75
CA VAL A 5 -12.93 2.55 -48.14
C VAL A 5 -11.80 2.55 -47.10
N ILE A 6 -10.66 3.15 -47.42
CA ILE A 6 -9.53 3.29 -46.48
C ILE A 6 -9.95 4.10 -45.24
N LEU A 7 -10.66 5.22 -45.42
CA LEU A 7 -11.12 6.04 -44.30
C LEU A 7 -12.09 5.27 -43.38
N PHE A 8 -13.00 4.49 -43.96
CA PHE A 8 -13.92 3.63 -43.20
C PHE A 8 -13.18 2.56 -42.41
N LEU A 9 -12.18 1.90 -43.02
CA LEU A 9 -11.35 0.91 -42.34
C LEU A 9 -10.58 1.54 -41.18
N ILE A 10 -9.97 2.71 -41.38
CA ILE A 10 -9.26 3.44 -40.31
C ILE A 10 -10.22 3.77 -39.16
N ALA A 11 -11.40 4.32 -39.45
CA ALA A 11 -12.39 4.64 -38.44
C ALA A 11 -12.86 3.38 -37.68
N PHE A 12 -13.07 2.27 -38.38
CA PHE A 12 -13.42 0.98 -37.78
C PHE A 12 -12.31 0.47 -36.84
N PHE A 13 -11.05 0.50 -37.27
CA PHE A 13 -9.91 0.10 -36.43
C PHE A 13 -9.76 0.99 -35.19
N ILE A 14 -9.93 2.30 -35.33
CA ILE A 14 -9.91 3.24 -34.19
C ILE A 14 -11.04 2.91 -33.21
N SER A 15 -12.25 2.60 -33.72
CA SER A 15 -13.38 2.21 -32.88
C SER A 15 -13.12 0.91 -32.12
N LEU A 16 -12.52 -0.10 -32.76
CA LEU A 16 -12.15 -1.36 -32.11
C LEU A 16 -11.07 -1.15 -31.04
N LEU A 17 -10.08 -0.31 -31.33
CA LEU A 17 -9.03 0.04 -30.37
C LEU A 17 -9.63 0.75 -29.15
N ALA A 18 -10.50 1.74 -29.37
CA ALA A 18 -11.17 2.46 -28.29
C ALA A 18 -12.02 1.52 -27.42
N LEU A 19 -12.76 0.60 -28.03
CA LEU A 19 -13.53 -0.42 -27.30
C LEU A 19 -12.62 -1.32 -26.47
N THR A 20 -11.50 -1.77 -27.04
CA THR A 20 -10.53 -2.62 -26.33
C THR A 20 -9.92 -1.89 -25.14
N VAL A 21 -9.52 -0.63 -25.30
CA VAL A 21 -9.02 0.21 -24.21
C VAL A 21 -10.10 0.41 -23.14
N LEU A 22 -11.35 0.67 -23.52
CA LEU A 22 -12.45 0.82 -22.56
C LEU A 22 -12.67 -0.46 -21.74
N ILE A 23 -12.70 -1.63 -22.40
CA ILE A 23 -12.81 -2.93 -21.72
C ILE A 23 -11.64 -3.12 -20.74
N LEU A 24 -10.41 -2.79 -21.16
CA LEU A 24 -9.23 -2.87 -20.31
C LEU A 24 -9.36 -1.96 -19.08
N LEU A 25 -9.80 -0.71 -19.24
CA LEU A 25 -9.96 0.24 -18.13
C LEU A 25 -11.05 -0.21 -17.15
N VAL A 26 -12.20 -0.68 -17.64
CA VAL A 26 -13.26 -1.24 -16.80
C VAL A 26 -12.76 -2.48 -16.06
N HIS A 27 -12.06 -3.38 -16.75
CA HIS A 27 -11.44 -4.56 -16.15
C HIS A 27 -10.40 -4.19 -15.07
N SER A 28 -9.72 -3.06 -15.24
CA SER A 28 -8.74 -2.51 -14.28
C SER A 28 -9.38 -1.82 -13.07
N GLY A 29 -10.72 -1.79 -12.97
CA GLY A 29 -11.42 -1.19 -11.84
C GLY A 29 -11.84 0.27 -12.04
N LEU A 30 -11.86 0.81 -13.27
CA LEU A 30 -12.30 2.20 -13.53
C LEU A 30 -13.69 2.51 -12.91
N LEU A 31 -14.61 1.55 -12.95
CA LEU A 31 -15.98 1.66 -12.42
C LEU A 31 -16.11 1.12 -10.99
N PHE A 32 -15.03 0.64 -10.39
CA PHE A 32 -15.05 0.15 -9.02
C PHE A 32 -15.06 1.34 -8.05
N GLU A 33 -16.08 1.38 -7.19
CA GLU A 33 -16.18 2.38 -6.12
C GLU A 33 -15.64 1.78 -4.83
N PRO A 34 -14.48 2.23 -4.31
CA PRO A 34 -13.94 1.70 -3.07
C PRO A 34 -14.81 2.12 -1.89
N VAL A 35 -15.10 1.15 -1.03
CA VAL A 35 -15.82 1.34 0.23
C VAL A 35 -14.81 1.33 1.36
N VAL A 36 -14.90 2.31 2.25
CA VAL A 36 -14.09 2.38 3.47
C VAL A 36 -15.04 2.18 4.64
N SER A 37 -14.69 1.29 5.56
CA SER A 37 -15.47 1.00 6.75
C SER A 37 -14.57 0.70 7.92
N GLU A 38 -15.12 0.80 9.13
CA GLU A 38 -14.47 0.27 10.34
C GLU A 38 -14.76 -1.23 10.44
N GLY A 39 -13.74 -2.03 10.77
CA GLY A 39 -13.88 -3.46 10.97
C GLY A 39 -12.57 -4.13 11.36
N GLU A 40 -12.64 -5.44 11.59
CA GLU A 40 -11.46 -6.27 11.82
C GLU A 40 -10.77 -6.56 10.48
N PRO A 41 -9.45 -6.41 10.37
CA PRO A 41 -8.68 -6.91 9.23
C PRO A 41 -8.64 -8.44 9.31
N HIS A 42 -9.69 -9.12 8.81
CA HIS A 42 -9.84 -10.59 8.84
C HIS A 42 -8.66 -11.36 8.18
N LEU A 43 -7.79 -10.64 7.47
CA LEU A 43 -6.65 -11.18 6.73
C LEU A 43 -5.30 -10.96 7.41
N CYS A 44 -5.22 -10.29 8.58
CA CYS A 44 -3.92 -9.92 9.19
C CYS A 44 -3.82 -10.25 10.68
N ALA A 45 -4.63 -11.17 11.21
CA ALA A 45 -4.51 -11.57 12.61
C ALA A 45 -3.13 -12.23 12.84
N GLU A 46 -2.22 -11.56 13.55
CA GLU A 46 -0.89 -12.06 13.90
C GLU A 46 0.02 -12.39 12.68
N ALA A 47 -0.10 -11.61 11.61
CA ALA A 47 0.71 -11.83 10.41
C ALA A 47 2.21 -11.61 10.67
N LYS A 48 3.06 -12.54 10.21
CA LYS A 48 4.52 -12.36 10.22
C LYS A 48 4.93 -11.71 8.92
N ILE A 49 5.67 -10.62 9.03
CA ILE A 49 6.12 -9.82 7.90
C ILE A 49 7.63 -9.69 7.92
N VAL A 50 8.19 -9.41 6.77
CA VAL A 50 9.58 -8.97 6.62
C VAL A 50 9.57 -7.69 5.82
N TYR A 51 10.32 -6.69 6.28
CA TYR A 51 10.28 -5.35 5.70
C TYR A 51 11.67 -4.74 5.64
N LYS A 52 11.77 -3.69 4.85
CA LYS A 52 12.92 -2.81 4.78
C LYS A 52 12.42 -1.38 4.72
N ILE A 53 13.07 -0.50 5.47
CA ILE A 53 12.72 0.91 5.49
C ILE A 53 13.33 1.57 4.27
N VAL A 54 12.53 2.44 3.68
CA VAL A 54 12.89 3.24 2.54
C VAL A 54 12.88 4.70 3.01
N GLU A 55 14.09 5.22 3.26
CA GLU A 55 14.33 6.54 3.89
C GLU A 55 14.39 7.70 2.90
N GLU A 56 14.57 7.42 1.61
CA GLU A 56 14.68 8.47 0.60
C GLU A 56 13.30 9.04 0.25
N GLU A 57 13.28 10.33 -0.07
CA GLU A 57 12.11 11.12 -0.45
C GLU A 57 11.56 10.62 -1.80
N HIS A 58 10.85 9.49 -1.78
CA HIS A 58 10.46 8.80 -3.00
C HIS A 58 9.08 9.23 -3.48
N SER A 59 9.02 9.47 -4.80
CA SER A 59 7.80 9.40 -5.58
C SER A 59 7.25 7.97 -5.52
N SER A 60 5.92 7.81 -5.54
CA SER A 60 5.23 6.51 -5.62
C SER A 60 5.71 5.59 -6.76
N GLU A 61 6.45 6.14 -7.72
CA GLU A 61 7.06 5.43 -8.86
C GLU A 61 8.20 4.48 -8.48
N ASN A 62 8.92 4.71 -7.37
CA ASN A 62 10.06 3.87 -6.96
C ASN A 62 9.68 2.67 -6.07
N LEU A 63 8.47 2.64 -5.49
CA LEU A 63 8.01 1.48 -4.70
C LEU A 63 7.92 0.21 -5.55
N GLY A 64 7.63 0.35 -6.85
CA GLY A 64 7.58 -0.77 -7.79
C GLY A 64 8.90 -1.55 -7.88
N TYR A 65 10.04 -0.89 -7.69
CA TYR A 65 11.34 -1.57 -7.66
C TYR A 65 11.45 -2.55 -6.49
N TYR A 66 11.09 -2.13 -5.28
CA TYR A 66 11.13 -2.98 -4.09
C TYR A 66 10.12 -4.14 -4.19
N PHE A 67 8.92 -3.87 -4.70
CA PHE A 67 7.95 -4.93 -4.96
C PHE A 67 8.45 -5.95 -5.99
N ASN A 68 9.11 -5.50 -7.05
CA ASN A 68 9.72 -6.39 -8.03
C ASN A 68 10.88 -7.21 -7.45
N GLU A 69 11.71 -6.60 -6.60
CA GLU A 69 12.78 -7.33 -5.91
C GLU A 69 12.20 -8.46 -5.05
N ILE A 70 11.21 -8.17 -4.23
CA ILE A 70 10.58 -9.15 -3.34
C ILE A 70 9.93 -10.27 -4.15
N THR A 71 9.13 -9.93 -5.17
CA THR A 71 8.42 -10.92 -5.99
C THR A 71 9.36 -11.76 -6.87
N SER A 72 10.57 -11.26 -7.16
CA SER A 72 11.61 -12.03 -7.84
C SER A 72 12.26 -13.09 -6.95
N ILE A 73 12.24 -12.89 -5.64
CA ILE A 73 12.80 -13.82 -4.65
C ILE A 73 11.72 -14.78 -4.17
N ILE A 74 10.53 -14.25 -3.85
CA ILE A 74 9.43 -15.02 -3.26
C ILE A 74 8.16 -14.81 -4.08
N THR A 75 7.75 -15.87 -4.77
CA THR A 75 6.56 -15.83 -5.65
C THR A 75 5.23 -15.99 -4.89
N LYS A 76 5.25 -16.63 -3.72
CA LYS A 76 4.06 -16.95 -2.92
C LYS A 76 3.76 -15.95 -1.80
N ALA A 77 4.73 -15.14 -1.40
CA ALA A 77 4.50 -14.12 -0.38
C ALA A 77 3.65 -12.99 -0.92
N TYR A 78 2.96 -12.31 -0.03
CA TYR A 78 2.11 -11.17 -0.39
C TYR A 78 2.90 -9.88 -0.20
N PRO A 79 3.24 -9.15 -1.28
CA PRO A 79 3.93 -7.88 -1.16
C PRO A 79 3.11 -6.88 -0.34
N MET A 80 3.77 -6.04 0.43
CA MET A 80 3.13 -5.04 1.28
C MET A 80 3.95 -3.76 1.44
N ALA A 81 3.27 -2.67 1.77
CA ALA A 81 3.88 -1.41 2.16
C ALA A 81 3.20 -0.85 3.42
N ILE A 82 3.98 -0.14 4.23
CA ILE A 82 3.55 0.54 5.46
C ILE A 82 3.96 2.01 5.34
N PHE A 83 3.01 2.90 5.59
CA PHE A 83 3.15 4.35 5.53
C PHE A 83 2.77 4.95 6.87
N LEU A 84 3.52 5.94 7.35
CA LEU A 84 3.17 6.66 8.58
C LEU A 84 1.95 7.57 8.41
N GLU A 85 1.81 8.14 7.21
CA GLU A 85 0.73 9.06 6.86
C GLU A 85 -0.10 8.46 5.73
N CYS A 86 -1.39 8.84 5.65
CA CYS A 86 -2.25 8.38 4.58
C CYS A 86 -1.72 8.90 3.25
N PRO A 87 -1.40 8.02 2.29
CA PRO A 87 -0.94 8.47 1.00
C PRO A 87 -1.92 9.38 0.29
N THR A 88 -1.47 10.55 -0.15
CA THR A 88 -2.19 11.33 -1.14
C THR A 88 -1.54 10.97 -2.46
N GLY A 89 -2.24 10.31 -3.38
CA GLY A 89 -1.68 9.66 -4.60
C GLY A 89 -0.94 10.55 -5.61
N THR A 90 -0.41 11.70 -5.17
CA THR A 90 0.42 12.68 -5.87
C THR A 90 1.54 13.26 -4.98
N GLY A 91 1.71 12.81 -3.74
CA GLY A 91 2.66 13.36 -2.76
C GLY A 91 3.98 12.59 -2.67
N LYS A 92 5.05 13.29 -2.24
CA LYS A 92 6.30 12.70 -1.79
C LYS A 92 6.09 12.11 -0.39
N PHE A 93 6.52 10.87 -0.16
CA PHE A 93 6.48 10.27 1.17
C PHE A 93 7.75 10.62 1.94
N SER A 94 7.60 10.97 3.22
CA SER A 94 8.74 11.28 4.09
C SER A 94 9.53 10.01 4.44
N LYS A 95 8.84 8.92 4.82
CA LYS A 95 9.41 7.57 4.99
C LYS A 95 8.34 6.50 4.81
N CYS A 96 8.69 5.37 4.19
CA CYS A 96 7.82 4.20 4.10
C CYS A 96 8.62 2.91 4.35
N ALA A 97 7.93 1.83 4.67
CA ALA A 97 8.53 0.50 4.72
C ALA A 97 7.90 -0.39 3.66
N VAL A 98 8.72 -1.14 2.94
CA VAL A 98 8.28 -2.07 1.90
C VAL A 98 8.74 -3.47 2.28
N GLY A 99 7.87 -4.45 2.05
CA GLY A 99 8.09 -5.80 2.54
C GLY A 99 7.14 -6.82 1.94
N CYS A 100 7.06 -7.97 2.58
CA CYS A 100 6.02 -8.95 2.30
C CYS A 100 5.55 -9.67 3.57
N ILE A 101 4.32 -10.17 3.47
CA ILE A 101 3.76 -11.08 4.46
C ILE A 101 4.28 -12.48 4.13
N ILE A 102 4.97 -13.09 5.10
CA ILE A 102 5.61 -14.40 4.97
C ILE A 102 4.82 -15.51 5.68
N SER A 103 3.94 -15.13 6.61
CA SER A 103 3.01 -16.06 7.22
C SER A 103 1.74 -15.34 7.61
N LEU A 104 0.62 -15.98 7.28
CA LEU A 104 -0.71 -15.53 7.59
C LEU A 104 -1.35 -16.51 8.55
N LYS A 105 -2.10 -15.98 9.51
CA LYS A 105 -3.00 -16.75 10.34
C LYS A 105 -4.40 -16.18 10.13
N HIS A 106 -5.28 -17.00 9.58
CA HIS A 106 -6.68 -16.64 9.46
C HIS A 106 -7.37 -16.76 10.82
N ALA A 107 -8.37 -15.92 11.09
CA ALA A 107 -9.08 -15.93 12.37
C ALA A 107 -9.72 -17.30 12.67
N ASP A 108 -10.06 -18.05 11.63
CA ASP A 108 -10.72 -19.36 11.70
C ASP A 108 -9.73 -20.54 11.63
N GLU A 109 -8.41 -20.28 11.53
CA GLU A 109 -7.38 -21.32 11.37
C GLU A 109 -6.45 -21.38 12.59
N GLU A 110 -6.22 -22.60 13.10
CA GLU A 110 -5.35 -22.82 14.26
C GLU A 110 -3.86 -22.70 13.91
N GLU A 111 -3.47 -23.08 12.69
CA GLU A 111 -2.09 -23.03 12.21
C GLU A 111 -1.87 -21.88 11.23
N SER A 112 -0.73 -21.20 11.38
CA SER A 112 -0.32 -20.16 10.44
C SER A 112 0.26 -20.79 9.17
N GLU A 113 -0.25 -20.43 7.99
CA GLU A 113 0.34 -20.84 6.72
C GLU A 113 1.67 -20.12 6.53
N MET A 114 2.75 -20.87 6.31
CA MET A 114 4.06 -20.29 5.97
C MET A 114 4.20 -20.26 4.44
N LEU A 115 4.33 -19.05 3.90
CA LEU A 115 4.33 -18.80 2.45
C LEU A 115 5.72 -18.89 1.83
N VAL A 116 6.76 -19.03 2.66
CA VAL A 116 8.16 -18.88 2.28
C VAL A 116 9.00 -20.04 2.77
N THR A 117 10.03 -20.37 2.00
CA THR A 117 11.06 -21.34 2.39
C THR A 117 12.16 -20.68 3.22
N TYR A 118 12.95 -21.50 3.92
CA TYR A 118 14.08 -21.00 4.71
C TYR A 118 15.14 -20.29 3.86
N ASP A 119 15.43 -20.82 2.66
CA ASP A 119 16.44 -20.26 1.76
C ASP A 119 16.00 -18.88 1.21
N GLU A 120 14.72 -18.74 0.85
CA GLU A 120 14.12 -17.45 0.46
C GLU A 120 14.19 -16.43 1.61
N LEU A 121 13.85 -16.85 2.83
CA LEU A 121 13.91 -15.99 4.01
C LEU A 121 15.35 -15.54 4.30
N LYS A 122 16.32 -16.44 4.19
CA LYS A 122 17.74 -16.12 4.35
C LYS A 122 18.20 -15.08 3.31
N LEU A 123 17.80 -15.24 2.05
CA LEU A 123 18.15 -14.29 0.99
C LEU A 123 17.56 -12.89 1.24
N LEU A 124 16.36 -12.81 1.79
CA LEU A 124 15.79 -11.53 2.23
C LEU A 124 16.60 -10.89 3.36
N PHE A 125 17.00 -11.67 4.36
CA PHE A 125 17.85 -11.17 5.44
C PHE A 125 19.21 -10.69 4.93
N ASP A 126 19.83 -11.43 4.00
CA ASP A 126 21.09 -11.04 3.36
C ASP A 126 20.95 -9.72 2.55
N LYS A 127 19.75 -9.41 2.06
CA LYS A 127 19.40 -8.13 1.39
C LYS A 127 19.01 -7.00 2.35
N GLY A 128 19.01 -7.27 3.65
CA GLY A 128 18.74 -6.29 4.70
C GLY A 128 17.25 -6.11 5.03
N TYR A 129 16.41 -7.11 4.75
CA TYR A 129 15.05 -7.14 5.29
C TYR A 129 15.07 -7.64 6.73
N VAL A 130 14.18 -7.12 7.57
CA VAL A 130 14.06 -7.46 8.98
C VAL A 130 12.66 -8.02 9.31
N PRO A 131 12.54 -9.00 10.22
CA PRO A 131 11.27 -9.59 10.57
C PRO A 131 10.48 -8.73 11.56
N PHE A 132 9.16 -8.75 11.44
CA PHE A 132 8.22 -8.15 12.39
C PHE A 132 6.93 -8.95 12.45
N VAL A 133 6.23 -8.87 13.58
CA VAL A 133 4.96 -9.55 13.78
C VAL A 133 3.90 -8.48 13.99
N LEU A 134 2.94 -8.41 13.07
CA LEU A 134 1.80 -7.53 13.22
C LEU A 134 0.92 -8.05 14.36
N PRO A 135 0.55 -7.20 15.34
CA PRO A 135 -0.35 -7.62 16.40
C PRO A 135 -1.74 -7.92 15.85
N ARG A 136 -2.53 -8.72 16.57
CA ARG A 136 -3.95 -8.86 16.28
C ARG A 136 -4.69 -7.53 16.56
N ILE A 137 -5.30 -6.99 15.51
CA ILE A 137 -6.17 -5.81 15.57
C ILE A 137 -7.60 -6.25 15.30
N GLU A 138 -8.54 -5.83 16.14
CA GLU A 138 -9.97 -6.09 16.02
C GLU A 138 -10.70 -4.88 15.42
N ARG A 139 -10.14 -3.67 15.58
CA ARG A 139 -10.74 -2.44 15.04
C ARG A 139 -9.75 -1.60 14.24
N GLY A 140 -10.01 -1.46 12.94
CA GLY A 140 -9.34 -0.47 12.09
C GLY A 140 -10.17 -0.07 10.88
N LEU A 141 -9.65 0.90 10.13
CA LEU A 141 -10.17 1.20 8.80
C LEU A 141 -9.75 0.12 7.83
N VAL A 142 -10.71 -0.41 7.07
CA VAL A 142 -10.48 -1.42 6.05
C VAL A 142 -11.05 -0.96 4.71
N SER A 143 -10.33 -1.28 3.64
CA SER A 143 -10.81 -1.13 2.27
C SER A 143 -10.10 -2.11 1.35
N TRP A 144 -10.60 -2.27 0.12
CA TRP A 144 -9.95 -3.09 -0.90
C TRP A 144 -10.24 -2.57 -2.30
N PHE A 145 -9.38 -2.93 -3.25
CA PHE A 145 -9.53 -2.58 -4.65
C PHE A 145 -9.12 -3.77 -5.55
N PRO A 146 -9.79 -4.01 -6.69
CA PRO A 146 -9.39 -5.06 -7.62
C PRO A 146 -8.01 -4.77 -8.23
N TYR A 147 -7.12 -5.75 -8.22
CA TYR A 147 -5.77 -5.66 -8.77
C TYR A 147 -5.59 -6.67 -9.90
N ARG A 148 -5.80 -6.21 -11.14
CA ARG A 148 -5.76 -7.08 -12.33
C ARG A 148 -4.78 -6.61 -13.40
N THR A 149 -4.40 -5.34 -13.35
CA THR A 149 -3.51 -4.69 -14.32
C THR A 149 -2.69 -3.61 -13.62
N PRO A 150 -1.60 -3.11 -14.23
CA PRO A 150 -0.87 -1.96 -13.69
C PRO A 150 -1.76 -0.70 -13.52
N PHE A 151 -2.75 -0.50 -14.40
CA PHE A 151 -3.72 0.59 -14.27
C PHE A 151 -4.55 0.47 -12.98
N SER A 152 -4.74 -0.74 -12.46
CA SER A 152 -5.45 -0.96 -11.20
C SER A 152 -4.76 -0.27 -10.02
N ILE A 153 -3.42 -0.29 -9.97
CA ILE A 153 -2.63 0.37 -8.92
C ILE A 153 -2.85 1.88 -8.96
N TRP A 154 -2.85 2.46 -10.17
CA TRP A 154 -3.07 3.88 -10.37
C TRP A 154 -4.48 4.33 -9.96
N PHE A 155 -5.51 3.53 -10.27
CA PHE A 155 -6.87 3.81 -9.80
C PHE A 155 -7.00 3.63 -8.28
N ALA A 156 -6.41 2.58 -7.73
CA ALA A 156 -6.48 2.26 -6.31
C ALA A 156 -5.86 3.37 -5.45
N SER A 157 -4.62 3.77 -5.76
CA SER A 157 -3.90 4.81 -5.01
C SER A 157 -4.63 6.16 -5.03
N ARG A 158 -5.32 6.50 -6.11
CA ARG A 158 -6.07 7.77 -6.18
C ARG A 158 -7.44 7.71 -5.53
N ARG A 159 -8.16 6.60 -5.70
CA ARG A 159 -9.56 6.51 -5.26
C ARG A 159 -9.69 6.02 -3.83
N VAL A 160 -8.94 5.00 -3.46
CA VAL A 160 -9.03 4.41 -2.11
C VAL A 160 -8.51 5.39 -1.09
N TYR A 161 -7.29 5.92 -1.26
CA TYR A 161 -6.75 6.86 -0.28
C TYR A 161 -7.52 8.17 -0.20
N LYS A 162 -8.09 8.66 -1.31
CA LYS A 162 -9.01 9.80 -1.26
C LYS A 162 -10.23 9.50 -0.40
N LYS A 163 -10.85 8.33 -0.56
CA LYS A 163 -11.99 7.90 0.27
C LYS A 163 -11.59 7.70 1.73
N MET A 164 -10.42 7.12 2.00
CA MET A 164 -9.90 6.95 3.36
C MET A 164 -9.70 8.31 4.03
N ASN A 165 -9.03 9.25 3.38
CA ASN A 165 -8.85 10.62 3.89
C ASN A 165 -10.20 11.30 4.17
N SER A 166 -11.16 11.23 3.25
CA SER A 166 -12.50 11.79 3.50
C SER A 166 -13.21 11.13 4.69
N PHE A 167 -13.06 9.81 4.88
CA PHE A 167 -13.63 9.11 6.04
C PHE A 167 -12.97 9.55 7.34
N ILE A 168 -11.64 9.70 7.33
CA ILE A 168 -10.83 10.17 8.46
C ILE A 168 -11.23 11.59 8.87
N GLU A 169 -11.34 12.51 7.90
CA GLU A 169 -11.74 13.90 8.12
C GLU A 169 -13.16 14.00 8.69
N GLN A 170 -14.11 13.23 8.15
CA GLN A 170 -15.50 13.23 8.62
C GLN A 170 -15.66 12.62 10.01
N GLY A 171 -14.92 11.56 10.30
CA GLY A 171 -14.95 10.89 11.61
C GLY A 171 -14.09 11.56 12.68
N ASN A 172 -13.23 12.52 12.31
CA ASN A 172 -12.21 13.10 13.18
C ASN A 172 -11.37 12.03 13.93
N ILE A 173 -11.04 10.96 13.22
CA ILE A 173 -10.22 9.85 13.71
C ILE A 173 -8.76 10.04 13.26
N LYS A 174 -7.82 9.39 13.94
CA LYS A 174 -6.38 9.45 13.60
C LYS A 174 -5.79 8.04 13.50
N PRO A 175 -6.13 7.28 12.46
CA PRO A 175 -5.56 5.94 12.26
C PRO A 175 -4.11 6.05 11.78
N PHE A 176 -3.23 5.21 12.31
CA PHE A 176 -1.85 5.02 11.84
C PHE A 176 -1.28 3.71 12.40
N PRO A 177 -0.28 3.09 11.74
CA PRO A 177 0.19 3.39 10.38
C PRO A 177 -0.80 2.88 9.31
N PHE A 178 -0.63 3.30 8.06
CA PHE A 178 -1.39 2.83 6.91
C PHE A 178 -0.66 1.67 6.24
N LEU A 179 -1.35 0.55 6.08
CA LEU A 179 -0.83 -0.65 5.44
C LEU A 179 -1.56 -0.88 4.13
N GLU A 180 -0.81 -1.26 3.11
CA GLU A 180 -1.34 -1.86 1.89
C GLU A 180 -0.66 -3.21 1.65
N PHE A 181 -1.40 -4.20 1.15
CA PHE A 181 -0.82 -5.46 0.70
C PHE A 181 -1.61 -6.08 -0.44
N TYR A 182 -0.93 -6.93 -1.21
CA TYR A 182 -1.43 -7.46 -2.48
C TYR A 182 -1.68 -8.96 -2.34
N LYS A 183 -2.94 -9.40 -2.40
CA LYS A 183 -3.34 -10.81 -2.28
C LYS A 183 -4.50 -11.13 -3.22
N ASP A 184 -4.45 -12.27 -3.89
CA ASP A 184 -5.53 -12.84 -4.73
C ASP A 184 -6.18 -11.84 -5.71
N CYS A 185 -5.35 -11.14 -6.49
CA CYS A 185 -5.79 -10.11 -7.44
C CYS A 185 -6.59 -8.96 -6.79
N LYS A 186 -6.28 -8.64 -5.53
CA LYS A 186 -6.80 -7.48 -4.81
C LYS A 186 -5.67 -6.76 -4.08
N ILE A 187 -5.83 -5.45 -3.93
CA ILE A 187 -5.07 -4.66 -2.96
C ILE A 187 -5.97 -4.45 -1.76
N TYR A 188 -5.45 -4.79 -0.58
CA TYR A 188 -6.11 -4.55 0.69
C TYR A 188 -5.44 -3.36 1.35
N TYR A 189 -6.27 -2.48 1.92
CA TYR A 189 -5.85 -1.30 2.64
C TYR A 189 -6.35 -1.40 4.07
N PHE A 190 -5.48 -1.11 5.02
CA PHE A 190 -5.77 -1.22 6.42
C PHE A 190 -5.09 -0.11 7.21
N ALA A 191 -5.76 0.47 8.20
CA ALA A 191 -5.12 1.35 9.16
C ALA A 191 -5.73 1.14 10.56
N PRO A 192 -4.94 0.78 11.59
CA PRO A 192 -5.48 0.41 12.88
C PRO A 192 -6.02 1.62 13.65
N LEU A 193 -7.11 1.41 14.39
CA LEU A 193 -7.72 2.38 15.31
C LEU A 193 -7.44 2.02 16.78
N GLU A 194 -6.67 0.97 17.01
CA GLU A 194 -6.22 0.50 18.32
C GLU A 194 -4.84 -0.14 18.18
N LYS A 195 -4.10 -0.24 19.29
CA LYS A 195 -2.74 -0.81 19.33
C LYS A 195 -1.81 -0.24 18.24
N GLN A 196 -2.01 1.04 17.88
CA GLN A 196 -1.33 1.72 16.78
C GLN A 196 0.19 1.68 16.93
N GLU A 197 0.68 1.93 18.15
CA GLU A 197 2.11 1.84 18.51
C GLU A 197 2.69 0.43 18.32
N GLN A 198 1.88 -0.62 18.49
CA GLN A 198 2.32 -2.00 18.29
C GLN A 198 2.32 -2.40 16.81
N CYS A 199 1.61 -1.65 15.95
CA CYS A 199 1.70 -1.78 14.50
C CYS A 199 2.83 -0.93 13.90
N LEU A 200 3.42 -0.04 14.70
CA LEU A 200 4.53 0.79 14.29
C LEU A 200 5.81 -0.05 14.30
N LEU A 201 6.59 0.06 13.22
CA LEU A 201 7.88 -0.62 13.12
C LEU A 201 8.87 0.06 14.08
N ASN A 202 9.74 -0.74 14.70
CA ASN A 202 10.62 -0.29 15.79
C ASN A 202 11.46 0.94 15.43
N GLU A 203 11.88 1.05 14.18
CA GLU A 203 12.71 2.15 13.68
C GLU A 203 11.90 3.42 13.39
N PHE A 204 10.60 3.30 13.13
CA PHE A 204 9.71 4.46 13.08
C PHE A 204 9.47 5.02 14.49
N THR A 205 9.41 4.17 15.51
CA THR A 205 9.32 4.58 16.92
C THR A 205 10.51 5.45 17.35
N GLN A 206 11.73 5.07 16.96
CA GLN A 206 12.94 5.85 17.26
C GLN A 206 12.87 7.27 16.66
N THR A 207 12.38 7.40 15.42
CA THR A 207 12.22 8.70 14.76
C THR A 207 11.10 9.53 15.41
N TYR A 208 9.98 8.91 15.79
CA TYR A 208 8.87 9.63 16.43
C TYR A 208 9.27 10.22 17.79
N SER A 209 10.04 9.48 18.60
CA SER A 209 10.60 9.99 19.86
C SER A 209 11.62 11.13 19.67
N ASP A 210 12.37 11.14 18.55
CA ASP A 210 13.32 12.22 18.26
C ASP A 210 12.62 13.50 17.76
N VAL A 211 11.48 13.36 17.08
CA VAL A 211 10.66 14.49 16.61
C VAL A 211 9.85 15.10 17.76
N GLU A 212 9.30 14.29 18.66
CA GLU A 212 8.50 14.76 19.79
C GLU A 212 9.36 15.37 20.91
N ASN A 213 10.63 14.96 21.06
CA ASN A 213 11.59 15.56 21.99
C ASN A 213 12.31 16.81 21.46
N LYS A 214 11.97 17.30 20.26
CA LYS A 214 12.54 18.55 19.75
C LYS A 214 11.86 19.72 20.48
N PRO A 215 12.59 20.55 21.26
CA PRO A 215 11.99 21.69 21.91
C PRO A 215 11.38 22.63 20.86
N PRO A 216 10.26 23.31 21.17
CA PRO A 216 9.65 24.25 20.24
C PRO A 216 10.71 25.26 19.83
N VAL A 217 10.86 25.46 18.52
CA VAL A 217 11.74 26.49 17.97
C VAL A 217 11.19 27.82 18.47
N THR A 218 11.82 28.37 19.50
CA THR A 218 11.61 29.76 19.91
C THR A 218 12.06 30.62 18.75
N GLU A 219 11.09 31.22 18.08
CA GLU A 219 11.26 32.27 17.10
C GLU A 219 11.75 33.52 17.84
N GLU A 220 13.03 33.57 18.19
CA GLU A 220 13.67 34.79 18.66
C GLU A 220 14.27 35.55 17.48
N ALA A 221 13.60 36.67 17.22
CA ALA A 221 13.98 37.74 16.33
C ALA A 221 15.43 38.19 16.54
N HIS A 222 16.15 38.40 15.44
CA HIS A 222 17.11 39.50 15.37
C HIS A 222 17.13 40.11 13.97
N ILE A 223 16.31 41.15 13.82
CA ILE A 223 16.58 42.28 12.94
C ILE A 223 17.76 43.07 13.56
N LYS A 224 18.64 43.58 12.67
CA LYS A 224 19.65 44.66 12.79
C LYS A 224 21.06 44.16 12.45
N HIS A 225 21.86 44.79 11.59
CA HIS A 225 21.79 46.09 10.91
C HIS A 225 22.46 45.98 9.53
#